data_AF-A0A024QIE0-F1
#
_entry.id   AF-A0A024QIE0-F1
#
_cell.length_a   1.000
_cell.length_b   1.000
_cell.length_c   1.000
_cell.angle_alpha   90.00
_cell.angle_beta   90.00
_cell.angle_gamma   90.00
#
_symmetry.space_group_name_H-M   'P 1'
#
loop_
_entity.id
_entity.type
_entity.pdbx_description
1 polymer ?
#
loop_
_entity_poly.entity_id
_entity_poly.type
_entity_poly.pdbx_seq_one_letter_code
_entity_poly.pdbx_strand_id
1 'polypeptide(L)'
;MDTQTLNKLNEITSVGKWRDVEGYPNYMVNTDGEVLNKTNGKKLTHHINNGGYKFVRLRTNGKPKQLLVHRLVAIAFIPNHDNKPIVNHKDSNRGNPKKSNLEWATHKENSEHMVDNFGSTNQTMTILMDKMGDEICIFPSKKRCLKYIYKQFRIKYGYHEDEAIVCVDIEPYTELSPISRDGRVARLFKLNF
;
A
#
# COMPACT_ATOMS: atom_id res chain seq x y z
N MET A 1 17.45 -28.12 -15.43
CA MET A 1 18.05 -26.81 -15.74
C MET A 1 19.43 -27.10 -16.31
N ASP A 2 19.79 -26.50 -17.44
CA ASP A 2 21.11 -26.71 -18.05
C ASP A 2 22.22 -25.96 -17.31
N THR A 3 23.48 -26.36 -17.53
CA THR A 3 24.66 -25.83 -16.86
C THR A 3 24.87 -24.34 -17.09
N GLN A 4 24.53 -23.82 -18.27
CA GLN A 4 24.69 -22.40 -18.59
C GLN A 4 23.70 -21.55 -17.80
N THR A 5 22.44 -21.99 -17.73
CA THR A 5 21.41 -21.33 -16.91
C THR A 5 21.76 -21.37 -15.42
N LEU A 6 22.29 -22.49 -14.93
CA LEU A 6 22.71 -22.61 -13.52
C LEU A 6 23.88 -21.67 -13.18
N ASN A 7 24.90 -21.59 -14.04
CA ASN A 7 26.02 -20.67 -13.85
C ASN A 7 25.56 -19.21 -13.83
N LYS A 8 24.69 -18.83 -14.76
CA LYS A 8 24.11 -17.48 -14.82
C LYS A 8 23.27 -17.16 -13.59
N LEU A 9 22.47 -18.12 -13.11
CA LEU A 9 21.70 -17.96 -11.88
C LEU A 9 22.64 -17.70 -10.71
N ASN A 10 23.68 -18.52 -10.53
CA ASN A 10 24.66 -18.38 -9.46
C ASN A 10 25.40 -17.03 -9.53
N GLU A 11 25.82 -16.60 -10.71
CA GLU A 11 26.46 -15.30 -10.93
C GLU A 11 25.54 -14.14 -10.47
N ILE A 12 24.28 -14.13 -10.93
CA ILE A 12 23.31 -13.09 -10.57
C ILE A 12 23.04 -13.11 -9.06
N THR A 13 22.85 -14.29 -8.47
CA THR A 13 22.50 -14.41 -7.06
C THR A 13 23.68 -14.22 -6.10
N SER A 14 24.91 -14.21 -6.62
CA SER A 14 26.11 -13.90 -5.83
C SER A 14 26.21 -12.43 -5.45
N VAL A 15 25.52 -11.55 -6.19
CA VAL A 15 25.46 -10.11 -5.93
C VAL A 15 24.13 -9.74 -5.29
N GLY A 16 24.21 -9.27 -4.04
CA GLY A 16 23.05 -8.85 -3.24
C GLY A 16 22.34 -10.00 -2.54
N LYS A 17 21.30 -9.68 -1.76
CA LYS A 17 20.57 -10.68 -0.97
C LYS A 17 19.29 -11.07 -1.69
N TRP A 18 19.23 -12.31 -2.19
CA TRP A 18 18.08 -12.88 -2.89
C TRP A 18 17.28 -13.81 -1.97
N ARG A 19 15.95 -13.84 -2.15
CA ARG A 19 15.03 -14.78 -1.50
C ARG A 19 13.98 -15.25 -2.49
N ASP A 20 13.45 -16.44 -2.28
CA ASP A 20 12.34 -16.96 -3.06
C ASP A 20 11.08 -16.12 -2.87
N VAL A 21 10.28 -16.01 -3.94
CA VAL A 21 8.96 -15.37 -3.87
C VAL A 21 7.94 -16.40 -3.38
N GLU A 22 7.33 -16.13 -2.24
CA GLU A 22 6.30 -16.98 -1.63
C GLU A 22 5.15 -17.28 -2.61
N GLY A 23 4.80 -18.57 -2.78
CA GLY A 23 3.78 -19.02 -3.74
C GLY A 23 4.22 -19.05 -5.22
N TYR A 24 5.44 -18.61 -5.52
CA TYR A 24 5.99 -18.52 -6.87
C TYR A 24 7.40 -19.15 -6.93
N PRO A 25 7.50 -20.49 -6.82
CA PRO A 25 8.77 -21.20 -6.59
C PRO A 25 9.80 -21.05 -7.70
N ASN A 26 9.43 -20.57 -8.90
CA ASN A 26 10.34 -20.32 -10.01
C ASN A 26 10.97 -18.91 -9.98
N TYR A 27 10.66 -18.09 -8.98
CA TYR A 27 11.06 -16.69 -8.94
C TYR A 27 11.74 -16.32 -7.63
N MET A 28 12.69 -15.39 -7.73
CA MET A 28 13.36 -14.77 -6.59
C MET A 28 13.24 -13.25 -6.66
N VAL A 29 13.32 -12.59 -5.52
CA VAL A 29 13.39 -11.13 -5.39
C VAL A 29 14.58 -10.76 -4.50
N ASN A 30 15.25 -9.64 -4.79
CA ASN A 30 16.32 -9.12 -3.95
C ASN A 30 15.94 -7.84 -3.19
N THR A 31 16.85 -7.38 -2.34
CA THR A 31 16.65 -6.18 -1.51
C THR A 31 16.54 -4.88 -2.30
N ASP A 32 17.00 -4.82 -3.56
CA ASP A 32 16.85 -3.66 -4.44
C ASP A 32 15.55 -3.68 -5.25
N GLY A 33 14.77 -4.76 -5.11
CA GLY A 33 13.51 -4.95 -5.81
C GLY A 33 13.66 -5.49 -7.23
N GLU A 34 14.80 -6.08 -7.57
CA GLU A 34 14.93 -6.87 -8.81
C GLU A 34 14.23 -8.23 -8.64
N VAL A 35 13.61 -8.72 -9.72
CA VAL A 35 12.94 -10.03 -9.73
C VAL A 35 13.59 -10.92 -10.79
N LEU A 36 13.95 -12.15 -10.41
CA LEU A 36 14.67 -13.11 -11.23
C LEU A 36 13.80 -14.34 -11.50
N ASN A 37 13.76 -14.81 -12.73
CA ASN A 37 13.20 -16.11 -13.08
C ASN A 37 14.29 -17.17 -13.04
N LYS A 38 14.18 -18.12 -12.10
CA LYS A 38 15.15 -19.21 -11.91
C LYS A 38 15.17 -20.17 -13.09
N THR A 39 14.04 -20.40 -13.76
CA THR A 39 13.93 -21.38 -14.85
C THR A 39 14.79 -21.02 -16.05
N ASN A 40 14.99 -19.73 -16.33
CA ASN A 40 15.75 -19.25 -17.48
C ASN A 40 16.92 -18.30 -17.13
N GLY A 41 17.16 -18.06 -15.83
CA GLY A 41 18.24 -17.19 -15.35
C GLY A 41 18.12 -15.74 -15.82
N LYS A 42 16.91 -15.21 -16.03
CA LYS A 42 16.68 -13.83 -16.51
C LYS A 42 16.00 -12.96 -15.47
N LYS A 43 16.54 -11.76 -15.25
CA LYS A 43 15.84 -10.68 -14.54
C LYS A 43 14.61 -10.26 -15.35
N LEU A 44 13.49 -10.05 -14.67
CA LEU A 44 12.22 -9.63 -15.24
C LEU A 44 12.20 -8.12 -15.45
N THR A 45 11.60 -7.67 -16.54
CA THR A 45 11.30 -6.25 -16.76
C THR A 45 10.18 -5.79 -15.83
N HIS A 46 10.37 -4.64 -15.20
CA HIS A 46 9.33 -4.01 -14.38
C HIS A 46 8.45 -3.10 -15.24
N HIS A 47 7.16 -3.07 -14.92
CA HIS A 47 6.19 -2.14 -15.49
C HIS A 47 5.65 -1.23 -14.39
N ILE A 48 5.10 -0.07 -14.77
CA ILE A 48 4.49 0.88 -13.84
C ILE A 48 2.97 0.84 -14.03
N ASN A 49 2.21 0.71 -12.94
CA ASN A 49 0.76 0.78 -13.00
C ASN A 49 0.25 2.23 -12.92
N ASN A 50 -1.06 2.44 -13.11
CA ASN A 50 -1.68 3.77 -13.03
C ASN A 50 -1.51 4.46 -11.65
N GLY A 51 -1.16 3.70 -10.61
CA GLY A 51 -0.87 4.21 -9.27
C GLY A 51 0.60 4.64 -9.07
N GLY A 52 1.47 4.46 -10.07
CA GLY A 52 2.90 4.75 -9.99
C GLY A 52 3.76 3.63 -9.38
N TYR A 53 3.19 2.46 -9.10
CA TYR A 53 3.91 1.34 -8.51
C TYR A 53 4.53 0.44 -9.56
N LYS A 54 5.79 0.01 -9.31
CA LYS A 54 6.44 -1.05 -10.08
C LYS A 54 5.77 -2.40 -9.85
N PHE A 55 5.55 -3.15 -10.92
CA PHE A 55 4.98 -4.49 -10.89
C PHE A 55 5.66 -5.42 -11.90
N VAL A 56 5.52 -6.72 -11.66
CA VAL A 56 5.91 -7.81 -12.57
C VAL A 56 4.74 -8.77 -12.77
N ARG A 57 4.77 -9.57 -13.84
CA ARG A 57 3.82 -10.66 -14.07
C ARG A 57 4.51 -11.99 -13.82
N LEU A 58 4.15 -12.67 -12.74
CA LEU A 58 4.68 -13.99 -12.40
C LEU A 58 3.68 -15.07 -12.83
N ARG A 59 4.17 -16.23 -13.25
CA ARG A 59 3.31 -17.37 -13.63
C ARG A 59 3.45 -18.49 -12.61
N THR A 60 2.33 -18.99 -12.12
CA THR A 60 2.29 -20.23 -11.33
C THR A 60 1.16 -21.09 -11.86
N ASN A 61 1.38 -22.39 -12.02
CA ASN A 61 0.40 -23.33 -12.60
C ASN A 61 -0.23 -22.84 -13.92
N GLY A 62 0.61 -22.29 -14.82
CA GLY A 62 0.18 -21.75 -16.12
C GLY A 62 -0.53 -20.40 -16.10
N LYS A 63 -0.99 -19.92 -14.93
CA LYS A 63 -1.76 -18.68 -14.79
C LYS A 63 -0.86 -17.49 -14.45
N PRO A 64 -0.85 -16.41 -15.27
CA PRO A 64 -0.12 -15.19 -14.92
C PRO A 64 -0.87 -14.39 -13.85
N LYS A 65 -0.13 -13.81 -12.90
CA LYS A 65 -0.65 -12.84 -11.93
C LYS A 65 0.27 -11.63 -11.86
N GLN A 66 -0.33 -10.45 -11.82
CA GLN A 66 0.38 -9.20 -11.57
C GLN A 66 0.67 -9.05 -10.07
N LEU A 67 1.93 -8.79 -9.73
CA LEU A 67 2.38 -8.58 -8.35
C LEU A 67 3.19 -7.30 -8.24
N LEU A 68 2.97 -6.54 -7.17
CA LEU A 68 3.68 -5.29 -6.89
C LEU A 68 5.06 -5.59 -6.32
N VAL A 69 6.10 -5.00 -6.89
CA VAL A 69 7.50 -5.32 -6.54
C VAL A 69 7.79 -4.98 -5.09
N HIS A 70 7.36 -3.81 -4.60
CA HIS A 70 7.57 -3.42 -3.20
C HIS A 70 6.94 -4.41 -2.20
N ARG A 71 5.80 -5.04 -2.53
CA ARG A 71 5.18 -6.08 -1.69
C ARG A 71 6.04 -7.33 -1.67
N LEU A 72 6.59 -7.74 -2.83
CA LEU A 72 7.50 -8.89 -2.90
C LEU A 72 8.73 -8.66 -2.01
N VAL A 73 9.33 -7.47 -2.08
CA VAL A 73 10.49 -7.12 -1.25
C VAL A 73 10.13 -7.10 0.23
N ALA A 74 9.03 -6.45 0.61
CA ALA A 74 8.64 -6.35 2.01
C ALA A 74 8.33 -7.72 2.63
N ILE A 75 7.54 -8.56 1.95
CA ILE A 75 7.23 -9.93 2.39
C ILE A 75 8.51 -10.76 2.51
N ALA A 76 9.41 -10.64 1.54
CA ALA A 76 10.65 -11.42 1.55
C ALA A 76 11.63 -10.95 2.63
N PHE A 77 11.73 -9.66 2.98
CA PHE A 77 12.88 -9.12 3.73
C PHE A 77 12.56 -8.34 5.00
N ILE A 78 11.29 -8.01 5.27
CA ILE A 78 10.89 -7.16 6.38
C ILE A 78 9.90 -7.93 7.25
N PRO A 79 10.30 -8.38 8.46
CA PRO A 79 9.38 -9.00 9.41
C PRO A 79 8.18 -8.10 9.71
N ASN A 80 7.00 -8.71 9.88
CA ASN A 80 5.75 -8.02 10.17
C ASN A 80 5.12 -8.58 11.45
N HIS A 81 5.76 -8.36 12.59
CA HIS A 81 5.33 -8.92 13.88
C HIS A 81 3.92 -8.45 14.29
N ASP A 82 3.55 -7.24 13.90
CA ASP A 82 2.27 -6.62 14.24
C ASP A 82 1.15 -6.91 13.21
N ASN A 83 1.42 -7.73 12.20
CA ASN A 83 0.49 -8.04 11.09
C ASN A 83 -0.08 -6.79 10.41
N LYS A 84 0.73 -5.73 10.29
CA LYS A 84 0.34 -4.48 9.63
C LYS A 84 0.03 -4.73 8.15
N PRO A 85 -1.10 -4.22 7.61
CA PRO A 85 -1.58 -4.63 6.30
C PRO A 85 -0.92 -3.90 5.12
N ILE A 86 -0.33 -2.73 5.33
CA ILE A 86 0.18 -1.86 4.26
C ILE A 86 1.70 -1.88 4.22
N VAL A 87 2.28 -1.80 3.02
CA VAL A 87 3.70 -1.51 2.84
C VAL A 87 3.83 -0.05 2.43
N ASN A 88 4.41 0.77 3.30
CA ASN A 88 4.66 2.18 3.09
C ASN A 88 6.01 2.42 2.39
N HIS A 89 6.11 3.48 1.59
CA HIS A 89 7.37 3.96 1.01
C HIS A 89 7.79 5.19 1.80
N LYS A 90 8.92 5.13 2.50
CA LYS A 90 9.38 6.18 3.43
C LYS A 90 9.70 7.50 2.72
N ASP A 91 10.16 7.43 1.48
CA ASP A 91 10.45 8.58 0.62
C ASP A 91 9.22 9.09 -0.16
N SER A 92 8.03 8.53 0.07
CA SER A 92 6.81 8.79 -0.71
C SER A 92 6.91 8.50 -2.22
N ASN A 93 8.01 7.89 -2.70
CA ASN A 93 8.22 7.50 -4.08
C ASN A 93 7.83 6.04 -4.31
N ARG A 94 6.63 5.83 -4.87
CA ARG A 94 6.05 4.51 -5.20
C ARG A 94 6.89 3.69 -6.21
N GLY A 95 7.82 4.33 -6.90
CA GLY A 95 8.74 3.71 -7.85
C GLY A 95 10.04 3.18 -7.21
N ASN A 96 10.26 3.39 -5.91
CA ASN A 96 11.44 2.95 -5.18
C ASN A 96 11.16 1.73 -4.27
N PRO A 97 11.27 0.49 -4.79
CA PRO A 97 10.91 -0.72 -4.06
C PRO A 97 12.03 -1.24 -3.15
N LYS A 98 13.11 -0.48 -2.93
CA LYS A 98 14.26 -0.96 -2.15
C LYS A 98 13.85 -1.26 -0.71
N LYS A 99 14.32 -2.38 -0.15
CA LYS A 99 14.05 -2.80 1.24
C LYS A 99 14.28 -1.66 2.24
N SER A 100 15.35 -0.88 2.08
CA SER A 100 15.67 0.24 2.97
C SER A 100 14.59 1.34 3.00
N ASN A 101 13.87 1.49 1.88
CA ASN A 101 12.81 2.47 1.69
C ASN A 101 11.41 1.97 2.09
N LEU A 102 11.27 0.71 2.47
CA LEU A 102 9.96 0.11 2.77
C LEU A 102 9.80 -0.16 4.27
N GLU A 103 8.55 -0.11 4.73
CA GLU A 103 8.14 -0.49 6.07
C GLU A 103 6.69 -0.98 6.08
N TRP A 104 6.32 -1.74 7.11
CA TRP A 104 4.93 -2.11 7.33
C TRP A 104 4.21 -1.02 8.13
N ALA A 105 3.02 -0.64 7.68
CA ALA A 105 2.22 0.43 8.25
C ALA A 105 0.75 0.01 8.40
N THR A 106 0.06 0.60 9.36
CA THR A 106 -1.39 0.62 9.43
C THR A 106 -1.96 1.61 8.41
N HIS A 107 -3.27 1.56 8.18
CA HIS A 107 -3.93 2.54 7.32
C HIS A 107 -3.82 3.97 7.87
N LYS A 108 -3.83 4.14 9.21
CA LYS A 108 -3.70 5.43 9.88
C LYS A 108 -2.29 6.00 9.69
N GLU A 109 -1.26 5.22 10.04
CA GLU A 109 0.15 5.61 9.88
C GLU A 109 0.48 5.99 8.43
N ASN A 110 0.01 5.20 7.45
CA ASN A 110 0.23 5.54 6.03
C ASN A 110 -0.46 6.84 5.63
N SER A 111 -1.65 7.10 6.18
CA SER A 111 -2.45 8.29 5.86
C SER A 111 -1.83 9.56 6.43
N GLU A 112 -1.36 9.50 7.67
CA GLU A 112 -0.58 10.56 8.35
C GLU A 112 0.71 10.85 7.57
N HIS A 113 1.50 9.82 7.29
CA HIS A 113 2.72 9.95 6.50
C HIS A 113 2.48 10.62 5.14
N MET A 114 1.36 10.30 4.47
CA MET A 114 1.02 10.95 3.20
C MET A 114 0.69 12.45 3.34
N VAL A 115 0.11 12.87 4.46
CA VAL A 115 -0.21 14.27 4.72
C VAL A 115 1.04 15.05 5.10
N ASP A 116 1.89 14.48 5.94
CA ASP A 116 3.16 15.09 6.36
C ASP A 116 4.11 15.33 5.18
N ASN A 117 4.02 14.47 4.15
CA ASN A 117 4.83 14.53 2.93
C ASN A 117 4.08 15.19 1.76
N PHE A 118 3.10 16.04 2.01
CA PHE A 118 2.46 16.83 0.95
C PHE A 118 3.48 17.68 0.18
N GLY A 119 3.59 17.42 -1.12
CA GLY A 119 4.50 18.13 -2.01
C GLY A 119 4.02 19.54 -2.41
N SER A 120 2.80 19.94 -2.01
CA SER A 120 2.27 21.28 -2.28
C SER A 120 1.43 21.79 -1.11
N THR A 121 1.52 23.10 -0.84
CA THR A 121 0.71 23.82 0.15
C THR A 121 -0.76 23.91 -0.25
N ASN A 122 -1.10 23.74 -1.53
CA ASN A 122 -2.48 23.74 -2.00
C ASN A 122 -3.19 22.40 -1.75
N GLN A 123 -2.47 21.36 -1.30
CA GLN A 123 -3.08 20.08 -0.98
C GLN A 123 -3.91 20.19 0.30
N THR A 124 -5.21 19.88 0.16
CA THR A 124 -6.16 19.87 1.26
C THR A 124 -6.15 18.52 1.97
N MET A 125 -6.08 18.55 3.30
CA MET A 125 -6.28 17.37 4.16
C MET A 125 -7.74 17.20 4.57
N THR A 126 -8.09 16.05 5.14
CA THR A 126 -9.40 15.81 5.74
C THR A 126 -9.20 15.17 7.11
N ILE A 127 -9.64 15.85 8.16
CA ILE A 127 -9.59 15.37 9.54
C ILE A 127 -10.92 14.69 9.83
N LEU A 128 -10.85 13.46 10.32
CA LEU A 128 -11.99 12.70 10.80
C LEU A 128 -12.03 12.79 12.33
N MET A 129 -13.18 13.18 12.86
CA MET A 129 -13.46 13.25 14.29
C MET A 129 -14.53 12.21 14.66
N ASP A 130 -14.51 11.81 15.93
CA ASP A 130 -15.56 10.99 16.51
C ASP A 130 -16.83 11.82 16.80
N LYS A 131 -17.84 11.16 17.39
CA LYS A 131 -19.12 11.81 17.75
C LYS A 131 -18.98 12.89 18.83
N MET A 132 -17.93 12.85 19.65
CA MET A 132 -17.64 13.84 20.68
C MET A 132 -16.86 15.04 20.12
N GLY A 133 -16.20 14.87 18.97
CA GLY A 133 -15.39 15.88 18.31
C GLY A 133 -13.89 15.62 18.44
N ASP A 134 -13.48 14.48 18.99
CA ASP A 134 -12.08 14.13 19.15
C ASP A 134 -11.51 13.59 17.84
N GLU A 135 -10.28 13.98 17.50
CA GLU A 135 -9.63 13.56 16.25
C GLU A 135 -9.30 12.06 16.25
N ILE A 136 -9.84 11.35 15.26
CA ILE A 136 -9.57 9.93 15.05
C ILE A 136 -8.34 9.76 14.15
N CYS A 137 -8.36 10.42 12.99
CA CYS A 137 -7.40 10.21 11.91
C CYS A 137 -7.43 11.36 10.91
N ILE A 138 -6.29 11.59 10.25
CA ILE A 138 -6.18 12.51 9.13
C ILE A 138 -6.05 11.75 7.81
N PHE A 139 -6.58 12.33 6.74
CA PHE A 139 -6.58 11.76 5.40
C PHE A 139 -6.04 12.74 4.36
N PRO A 140 -5.27 12.25 3.36
CA PRO A 140 -4.74 13.11 2.31
C PRO A 140 -5.80 13.50 1.28
N SER A 141 -7.04 13.02 1.40
CA SER A 141 -8.17 13.45 0.57
C SER A 141 -9.52 13.08 1.17
N LYS A 142 -10.55 13.87 0.81
CA LYS A 142 -11.96 13.58 1.13
C LYS A 142 -12.36 12.16 0.72
N LYS A 143 -11.98 11.73 -0.49
CA LYS A 143 -12.28 10.38 -1.00
C LYS A 143 -11.76 9.26 -0.09
N ARG A 144 -10.54 9.40 0.44
CA ARG A 144 -9.97 8.41 1.36
C ARG A 144 -10.67 8.41 2.71
N CYS A 145 -10.95 9.58 3.26
CA CYS A 145 -11.72 9.72 4.50
C CYS A 145 -13.10 9.04 4.37
N LEU A 146 -13.85 9.37 3.31
CA LEU A 146 -15.16 8.77 3.03
C LEU A 146 -15.10 7.25 2.94
N LYS A 147 -14.11 6.70 2.21
CA LYS A 147 -13.94 5.25 2.12
C LYS A 147 -13.72 4.61 3.50
N TYR A 148 -12.97 5.28 4.38
CA TYR A 148 -12.78 4.82 5.75
C TYR A 148 -14.07 4.88 6.56
N ILE A 149 -14.77 6.03 6.55
CA ILE A 149 -16.04 6.23 7.26
C ILE A 149 -17.05 5.13 6.88
N TYR A 150 -17.28 4.94 5.59
CA TYR A 150 -18.24 3.97 5.09
C TYR A 150 -17.83 2.51 5.36
N LYS A 151 -16.54 2.23 5.49
CA LYS A 151 -16.06 0.92 5.95
C LYS A 151 -16.40 0.71 7.43
N GLN A 152 -16.14 1.71 8.28
CA GLN A 152 -16.47 1.62 9.72
C GLN A 152 -17.98 1.54 9.95
N PHE A 153 -18.76 2.29 9.18
CA PHE A 153 -20.21 2.25 9.22
C PHE A 153 -20.73 0.83 8.92
N ARG A 154 -20.25 0.22 7.84
CA ARG A 154 -20.63 -1.16 7.50
C ARG A 154 -20.33 -2.14 8.62
N ILE A 155 -19.12 -2.07 9.18
CA ILE A 155 -18.70 -2.95 10.28
C ILE A 155 -19.62 -2.77 11.48
N LYS A 156 -19.91 -1.53 11.88
CA LYS A 156 -20.73 -1.25 13.07
C LYS A 156 -22.16 -1.74 12.95
N TYR A 157 -22.75 -1.60 11.76
CA TYR A 157 -24.15 -1.93 11.51
C TYR A 157 -24.35 -3.28 10.80
N GLY A 158 -23.27 -4.06 10.62
CA GLY A 158 -23.35 -5.42 10.10
C GLY A 158 -23.61 -5.55 8.60
N TYR A 159 -23.34 -4.51 7.81
CA TYR A 159 -23.50 -4.55 6.35
C TYR A 159 -22.34 -5.29 5.67
N HIS A 160 -22.65 -6.06 4.64
CA HIS A 160 -21.63 -6.67 3.79
C HIS A 160 -20.94 -5.63 2.87
N GLU A 161 -19.73 -5.94 2.37
CA GLU A 161 -18.96 -5.00 1.53
C GLU A 161 -19.69 -4.66 0.22
N ASP A 162 -20.35 -5.66 -0.38
CA ASP A 162 -21.09 -5.54 -1.63
C ASP A 162 -22.56 -5.11 -1.43
N GLU A 163 -22.99 -4.97 -0.18
CA GLU A 163 -24.34 -4.53 0.14
C GLU A 163 -24.47 -3.03 -0.06
N ALA A 164 -25.49 -2.64 -0.81
CA ALA A 164 -25.86 -1.24 -0.91
C ALA A 164 -26.30 -0.75 0.46
N ILE A 165 -25.73 0.37 0.91
CA ILE A 165 -26.26 1.07 2.08
C ILE A 165 -27.50 1.82 1.59
N VAL A 166 -28.66 1.16 1.69
CA VAL A 166 -29.97 1.71 1.34
C VAL A 166 -30.78 1.95 2.62
N CYS A 167 -31.61 3.00 2.63
CA CYS A 167 -32.51 3.34 3.73
C CYS A 167 -31.80 3.45 5.10
N VAL A 168 -30.75 4.26 5.18
CA VAL A 168 -30.13 4.61 6.46
C VAL A 168 -30.84 5.82 7.05
N ASP A 169 -31.49 5.61 8.20
CA ASP A 169 -32.02 6.70 9.03
C ASP A 169 -30.90 7.57 9.65
N ILE A 170 -29.65 7.11 9.53
CA ILE A 170 -28.46 7.76 10.10
C ILE A 170 -27.50 8.12 8.98
N GLU A 171 -27.35 9.41 8.72
CA GLU A 171 -26.27 9.91 7.87
C GLU A 171 -24.93 9.62 8.55
N PRO A 172 -23.96 8.91 7.92
CA PRO A 172 -22.78 8.40 8.63
C PRO A 172 -21.85 9.48 9.21
N TYR A 173 -21.87 10.68 8.63
CA TYR A 173 -21.01 11.78 9.05
C TYR A 173 -21.65 13.13 8.74
N THR A 174 -21.16 14.18 9.39
CA THR A 174 -21.44 15.57 9.08
C THR A 174 -20.16 16.27 8.64
N GLU A 175 -20.19 16.98 7.51
CA GLU A 175 -19.10 17.86 7.07
C GLU A 175 -19.23 19.22 7.77
N LEU A 176 -18.23 19.59 8.56
CA LEU A 176 -18.19 20.88 9.28
C LEU A 176 -17.41 21.92 8.47
N SER A 177 -17.52 23.18 8.88
CA SER A 177 -16.72 24.28 8.31
C SER A 177 -15.22 23.93 8.36
N PRO A 178 -14.48 24.09 7.24
CA PRO A 178 -13.07 23.78 7.21
C PRO A 178 -12.26 24.75 8.07
N ILE A 179 -11.09 24.29 8.52
CA ILE A 179 -10.14 25.09 9.30
C ILE A 179 -8.79 25.20 8.57
N SER A 180 -7.92 26.08 9.05
CA SER A 180 -6.50 26.09 8.67
C SER A 180 -5.69 25.21 9.62
N ARG A 181 -4.90 24.29 9.08
CA ARG A 181 -3.91 23.47 9.81
C ARG A 181 -2.59 23.48 9.05
N ASP A 182 -1.52 23.90 9.71
CA ASP A 182 -0.18 24.01 9.12
C ASP A 182 -0.15 24.81 7.81
N GLY A 183 -0.91 25.92 7.78
CA GLY A 183 -1.05 26.81 6.62
C GLY A 183 -1.85 26.22 5.45
N ARG A 184 -2.58 25.12 5.67
CA ARG A 184 -3.36 24.43 4.64
C ARG A 184 -4.82 24.32 5.05
N VAL A 185 -5.71 24.25 4.07
CA VAL A 185 -7.12 23.95 4.33
C VAL A 185 -7.25 22.50 4.82
N ALA A 186 -7.98 22.32 5.91
CA ALA A 186 -8.37 21.04 6.46
C ALA A 186 -9.89 20.92 6.49
N ARG A 187 -10.43 19.96 5.72
CA ARG A 187 -11.84 19.59 5.80
C ARG A 187 -12.09 18.84 7.10
N LEU A 188 -13.23 19.08 7.73
CA LEU A 188 -13.59 18.49 9.01
C LEU A 188 -14.81 17.59 8.84
N PHE A 189 -14.65 16.30 9.13
CA PHE A 189 -15.71 15.30 9.02
C PHE A 189 -15.94 14.73 10.42
N LYS A 190 -17.16 14.81 10.92
CA LYS A 190 -17.54 14.30 12.24
C LYS A 190 -18.41 13.07 12.08
N LEU A 191 -18.07 11.96 12.73
CA LEU A 191 -18.92 10.76 12.72
C LEU A 191 -20.21 11.00 13.50
N ASN A 192 -21.31 10.45 13.00
CA ASN A 192 -22.62 10.51 13.66
C ASN A 192 -22.97 9.24 14.43
N PHE A 193 -22.10 8.22 14.43
CA PHE A 193 -22.34 6.92 15.02
C PHE A 193 -21.33 6.54 16.10
#